data_AF-A0AAD5X502-F1
#
_entry.id   AF-A0AAD5X502-F1
#
_cell.length_a   1.000
_cell.length_b   1.000
_cell.length_c   1.000
_cell.angle_alpha   90.00
_cell.angle_beta   90.00
_cell.angle_gamma   90.00
#
_symmetry.space_group_name_H-M   'P 1'
#
loop_
_entity.id
_entity.type
_entity.pdbx_description
1 polymer ?
#
loop_
_entity_poly.entity_id
_entity_poly.type
_entity_poly.pdbx_seq_one_letter_code
_entity_poly.pdbx_strand_id
1 'polypeptide(L)'
;AMLSCTDMDHSGGAHDHGAVGPTSPTCRANDTPYLTTLALCMDTHCDAVDAPVWKREEFWETESTGVPAGMDAVSPKWTYSQAVVEARNGAIIPFNRTSKEILNSTSLVSEELFSFILLGFALGAPIFLTYFGRLPFGTRIFDRLKPYLLYPATIKDYNVRPLPWLLGNSPTVGQSLYVIIFFVLNIVLICIKYDTVQPHAWGFSPYEEITGK
;
A
#
# COMPACT_ATOMS: atom_id res chain seq x y z
N ALA A 1 13.90 0.29 -0.70
CA ALA A 1 15.20 -0.12 -1.26
C ALA A 1 16.29 0.78 -0.72
N MET A 2 17.51 0.28 -0.61
CA MET A 2 18.66 1.13 -0.22
C MET A 2 19.18 1.88 -1.46
N LEU A 3 19.67 3.11 -1.29
CA LEU A 3 20.33 3.83 -2.38
C LEU A 3 21.82 3.45 -2.42
N SER A 4 22.42 3.42 -3.62
CA SER A 4 23.82 3.01 -3.76
C SER A 4 24.80 3.93 -3.02
N CYS A 5 24.43 5.20 -2.83
CA CYS A 5 25.21 6.19 -2.08
C CYS A 5 24.80 6.30 -0.61
N THR A 6 24.06 5.33 -0.07
CA THR A 6 23.79 5.27 1.37
C THR A 6 25.06 4.85 2.08
N ASP A 7 25.59 5.73 2.93
CA ASP A 7 26.79 5.44 3.70
C ASP A 7 26.52 4.30 4.72
N MET A 8 27.41 3.32 4.74
CA MET A 8 27.47 2.35 5.83
C MET A 8 28.37 2.95 6.90
N ASP A 9 27.78 3.51 7.96
CA ASP A 9 28.55 4.08 9.06
C ASP A 9 29.40 2.98 9.72
N HIS A 10 30.73 3.12 9.59
CA HIS A 10 31.71 2.31 10.31
C HIS A 10 32.26 3.04 11.56
N SER A 11 31.66 4.16 11.96
CA SER A 11 32.15 4.97 13.08
C SER A 11 31.30 4.81 14.33
N GLY A 12 31.66 3.84 15.18
CA GLY A 12 31.25 3.87 16.58
C GLY A 12 31.33 2.54 17.33
N GLY A 13 32.51 2.22 17.88
CA GLY A 13 32.64 1.34 19.06
C GLY A 13 32.33 -0.14 18.85
N ALA A 14 33.18 -0.99 19.43
CA ALA A 14 32.91 -2.42 19.52
C ALA A 14 31.52 -2.66 20.14
N HIS A 15 30.68 -3.44 19.44
CA HIS A 15 29.44 -4.13 19.88
C HIS A 15 28.12 -3.79 19.17
N ASP A 16 28.06 -2.92 18.16
CA ASP A 16 26.79 -2.68 17.46
C ASP A 16 26.66 -3.47 16.14
N HIS A 17 25.52 -4.14 15.96
CA HIS A 17 25.20 -4.88 14.74
C HIS A 17 24.96 -3.87 13.62
N GLY A 18 25.97 -3.66 12.76
CA GLY A 18 26.02 -2.71 11.65
C GLY A 18 24.67 -2.17 11.17
N ALA A 19 24.26 -1.05 11.76
CA ALA A 19 23.10 -0.30 11.31
C ALA A 19 23.50 0.52 10.08
N VAL A 20 22.78 0.33 8.98
CA VAL A 20 22.92 1.20 7.80
C VAL A 20 22.45 2.59 8.19
N GLY A 21 23.30 3.60 8.01
CA GLY A 21 22.97 4.99 8.33
C GLY A 21 21.87 5.56 7.41
N PRO A 22 21.22 6.67 7.79
CA PRO A 22 20.26 7.33 6.92
C PRO A 22 20.91 7.80 5.62
N THR A 23 20.20 7.65 4.51
CA THR A 23 20.66 8.21 3.24
C THR A 23 20.68 9.73 3.32
N SER A 24 21.83 10.34 3.02
CA SER A 24 22.00 11.78 3.10
C SER A 24 21.15 12.53 2.05
N PRO A 25 20.73 13.79 2.35
CA PRO A 25 20.02 14.63 1.38
C PRO A 25 20.79 14.81 0.07
N THR A 26 22.12 14.96 0.16
CA THR A 26 22.99 15.08 -1.02
C THR A 26 23.01 13.82 -1.88
N CYS A 27 22.92 12.63 -1.27
CA CYS A 27 22.78 11.37 -2.02
C CYS A 27 21.44 11.34 -2.77
N ARG A 28 20.32 11.67 -2.10
CA ARG A 28 19.00 11.75 -2.74
C ARG A 28 18.93 12.80 -3.86
N ALA A 29 19.55 13.96 -3.66
CA ALA A 29 19.58 15.05 -4.64
C ALA A 29 20.28 14.67 -5.95
N ASN A 30 21.21 13.71 -5.91
CA ASN A 30 22.01 13.30 -7.07
C ASN A 30 21.67 11.91 -7.62
N ASP A 31 20.96 11.09 -6.87
CA ASP A 31 20.62 9.71 -7.25
C ASP A 31 19.52 9.68 -8.33
N THR A 32 19.90 9.23 -9.53
CA THR A 32 18.96 9.15 -10.67
C THR A 32 17.77 8.25 -10.38
N PRO A 33 17.94 6.96 -10.01
CA PRO A 33 16.81 6.05 -9.90
C PRO A 33 15.87 6.43 -8.75
N TYR A 34 16.37 7.11 -7.70
CA TYR A 34 15.54 7.73 -6.67
C TYR A 34 14.66 8.85 -7.23
N LEU A 35 15.26 9.86 -7.88
CA LEU A 35 14.52 11.01 -8.39
C LEU A 35 13.53 10.61 -9.47
N THR A 36 13.91 9.73 -10.41
CA THR A 36 12.97 9.28 -11.44
C THR A 36 11.83 8.46 -10.86
N THR A 37 12.09 7.63 -9.84
CA THR A 37 11.05 6.86 -9.13
C THR A 37 10.09 7.80 -8.40
N LEU A 38 10.60 8.80 -7.66
CA LEU A 38 9.77 9.77 -6.94
C LEU A 38 8.94 10.64 -7.89
N ALA A 39 9.57 11.16 -8.96
CA ALA A 39 8.90 11.97 -9.97
C ALA A 39 7.75 11.20 -10.62
N LEU A 40 7.99 9.94 -10.98
CA LEU A 40 6.98 9.08 -11.60
C LEU A 40 5.82 8.77 -10.64
N CYS A 41 6.11 8.53 -9.36
CA CYS A 41 5.09 8.35 -8.32
C CYS A 41 4.19 9.59 -8.17
N MET A 42 4.80 10.79 -8.12
CA MET A 42 4.06 12.05 -8.06
C MET A 42 3.25 12.28 -9.35
N ASP A 43 3.84 12.03 -10.51
CA ASP A 43 3.16 12.14 -11.81
C ASP A 43 1.92 11.23 -11.87
N THR A 44 1.99 9.98 -11.41
CA THR A 44 0.83 9.07 -11.42
C THR A 44 -0.25 9.40 -10.41
N HIS A 45 0.12 9.84 -9.20
CA HIS A 45 -0.82 9.98 -8.08
C HIS A 45 -1.29 11.42 -7.85
N CYS A 46 -0.45 12.43 -8.13
CA CYS A 46 -0.83 13.82 -7.96
C CYS A 46 -1.69 14.33 -9.11
N ASP A 47 -1.56 13.77 -10.31
CA ASP A 47 -2.50 14.04 -11.42
C ASP A 47 -3.90 13.49 -11.11
N ALA A 48 -4.01 12.36 -10.39
CA ALA A 48 -5.30 11.78 -10.02
C ALA A 48 -6.14 12.67 -9.06
N VAL A 49 -5.50 13.64 -8.40
CA VAL A 49 -6.14 14.60 -7.48
C VAL A 49 -6.08 16.04 -7.99
N ASP A 50 -5.77 16.23 -9.28
CA ASP A 50 -5.64 17.54 -9.95
C ASP A 50 -4.70 18.52 -9.20
N ALA A 51 -3.61 18.01 -8.64
CA ALA A 51 -2.64 18.85 -7.95
C ALA A 51 -1.95 19.81 -8.94
N PRO A 52 -2.01 21.13 -8.72
CA PRO A 52 -1.42 22.09 -9.65
C PRO A 52 0.10 21.95 -9.68
N VAL A 53 0.69 22.15 -10.87
CA VAL A 53 2.12 21.95 -11.12
C VAL A 53 3.02 22.72 -10.15
N TRP A 54 2.65 23.95 -9.79
CA TRP A 54 3.45 24.77 -8.87
C TRP A 54 3.59 24.13 -7.48
N LYS A 55 2.57 23.43 -6.97
CA LYS A 55 2.66 22.70 -5.68
C LYS A 55 3.58 21.49 -5.78
N ARG A 56 3.61 20.84 -6.94
CA ARG A 56 4.50 19.71 -7.19
C ARG A 56 5.95 20.16 -7.26
N GLU A 57 6.23 21.27 -7.95
CA GLU A 57 7.56 21.87 -8.01
C GLU A 57 7.98 22.42 -6.63
N GLU A 58 7.08 23.04 -5.87
CA GLU A 58 7.36 23.48 -4.50
C GLU A 58 7.74 22.30 -3.60
N PHE A 59 6.93 21.24 -3.58
CA PHE A 59 7.27 20.00 -2.86
C PHE A 59 8.60 19.42 -3.37
N TRP A 60 8.85 19.44 -4.67
CA TRP A 60 10.08 18.91 -5.22
C TRP A 60 11.32 19.62 -4.70
N GLU A 61 11.28 20.95 -4.56
CA GLU A 61 12.42 21.73 -4.06
C GLU A 61 12.61 21.62 -2.54
N THR A 62 11.53 21.49 -1.76
CA THR A 62 11.64 21.53 -0.29
C THR A 62 11.70 20.13 0.34
N GLU A 63 10.97 19.18 -0.23
CA GLU A 63 10.64 17.90 0.43
C GLU A 63 11.34 16.69 -0.22
N SER A 64 11.71 16.75 -1.50
CA SER A 64 12.13 15.56 -2.25
C SER A 64 13.43 14.92 -1.75
N THR A 65 14.31 15.67 -1.08
CA THR A 65 15.55 15.12 -0.51
C THR A 65 15.38 14.62 0.92
N GLY A 66 14.20 14.79 1.52
CA GLY A 66 13.88 14.41 2.90
C GLY A 66 14.84 15.03 3.92
N VAL A 67 15.07 16.34 3.80
CA VAL A 67 15.61 17.13 4.90
C VAL A 67 14.51 17.31 5.96
N PRO A 68 14.85 17.27 7.26
CA PRO A 68 13.90 17.62 8.32
C PRO A 68 13.38 19.05 8.14
N ALA A 69 12.12 19.27 8.52
CA ALA A 69 11.51 20.60 8.49
C ALA A 69 12.37 21.63 9.28
N GLY A 70 12.79 22.70 8.60
CA GLY A 70 13.61 23.77 9.18
C GLY A 70 15.12 23.68 8.94
N MET A 71 15.60 22.67 8.20
CA MET A 71 16.96 22.66 7.63
C MET A 71 16.94 23.11 6.17
N ASP A 72 18.04 23.68 5.69
CA ASP A 72 18.17 24.11 4.30
C ASP A 72 18.02 22.90 3.37
N ALA A 73 17.01 22.95 2.50
CA ALA A 73 16.79 21.93 1.48
C ALA A 73 17.94 21.89 0.48
N VAL A 74 18.32 20.68 0.09
CA VAL A 74 19.30 20.48 -0.98
C VAL A 74 18.53 20.34 -2.27
N SER A 75 18.64 21.32 -3.18
CA SER A 75 17.94 21.23 -4.46
C SER A 75 18.39 19.99 -5.23
N PRO A 76 17.45 19.16 -5.74
CA PRO A 76 17.76 18.04 -6.61
C PRO A 76 18.46 18.51 -7.90
N LYS A 77 19.26 17.62 -8.51
CA LYS A 77 19.97 17.93 -9.77
C LYS A 77 19.05 18.30 -10.94
N TRP A 78 17.77 17.96 -10.86
CA TRP A 78 16.75 18.21 -11.87
C TRP A 78 15.52 18.82 -11.22
N THR A 79 14.85 19.72 -11.93
CA THR A 79 13.48 20.16 -11.60
C THR A 79 12.50 18.99 -11.70
N TYR A 80 11.31 19.11 -11.09
CA TYR A 80 10.31 18.03 -11.16
C TYR A 80 9.94 17.72 -12.60
N SER A 81 9.64 18.75 -13.40
CA SER A 81 9.33 18.58 -14.82
C SER A 81 10.43 17.85 -15.62
N GLN A 82 11.71 18.15 -15.37
CA GLN A 82 12.83 17.42 -15.99
C GLN A 82 12.91 15.97 -15.52
N ALA A 83 12.73 15.73 -14.23
CA ALA A 83 12.77 14.38 -13.65
C ALA A 83 11.65 13.49 -14.20
N VAL A 84 10.45 14.03 -14.45
CA VAL A 84 9.34 13.31 -15.09
C VAL A 84 9.69 12.92 -16.54
N VAL A 85 10.27 13.84 -17.31
CA VAL A 85 10.71 13.54 -18.68
C VAL A 85 11.74 12.41 -18.68
N GLU A 86 12.72 12.48 -17.79
CA GLU A 86 13.74 11.44 -17.67
C GLU A 86 13.15 10.09 -17.23
N ALA A 87 12.24 10.12 -16.25
CA ALA A 87 11.56 8.91 -15.77
C ALA A 87 10.77 8.19 -16.88
N ARG A 88 10.09 8.96 -17.75
CA ARG A 88 9.30 8.43 -18.87
C ARG A 88 10.15 7.93 -20.04
N ASN A 89 11.37 8.46 -20.21
CA ASN A 89 12.32 8.01 -21.22
C ASN A 89 13.04 6.71 -20.82
N GLY A 90 13.12 6.42 -19.52
CA GLY A 90 13.74 5.22 -18.99
C GLY A 90 12.84 3.98 -19.01
N ALA A 91 13.44 2.81 -18.76
CA ALA A 91 12.69 1.58 -18.51
C ALA A 91 12.10 1.60 -17.10
N ILE A 92 10.79 1.40 -16.98
CA ILE A 92 10.09 1.29 -15.69
C ILE A 92 10.03 -0.19 -15.30
N ILE A 93 10.62 -0.52 -14.15
CA ILE A 93 10.64 -1.88 -13.62
C ILE A 93 9.63 -1.98 -12.47
N PRO A 94 8.81 -3.05 -12.38
CA PRO A 94 7.97 -3.25 -11.22
C PRO A 94 8.82 -3.40 -9.96
N PHE A 95 8.53 -2.59 -8.94
CA PHE A 95 9.27 -2.65 -7.69
C PHE A 95 8.95 -3.96 -6.94
N ASN A 96 9.97 -4.79 -6.71
CA ASN A 96 9.84 -5.99 -5.89
C ASN A 96 10.10 -5.65 -4.43
N ARG A 97 9.02 -5.55 -3.64
CA ARG A 97 9.07 -5.21 -2.21
C ARG A 97 9.87 -6.20 -1.37
N THR A 98 9.90 -7.49 -1.72
CA THR A 98 10.66 -8.50 -0.99
C THR A 98 12.16 -8.40 -1.28
N SER A 99 12.53 -7.77 -2.40
CA SER A 99 13.93 -7.51 -2.70
C SER A 99 14.44 -6.38 -1.80
N LYS A 100 15.44 -6.70 -0.96
CA LYS A 100 16.21 -5.68 -0.22
C LYS A 100 17.33 -5.10 -1.10
N GLU A 101 17.14 -5.11 -2.41
CA GLU A 101 18.17 -4.73 -3.38
C GLU A 101 18.38 -3.20 -3.40
N ILE A 102 19.53 -2.81 -3.95
CA ILE A 102 19.87 -1.43 -4.23
C ILE A 102 18.94 -0.91 -5.32
N LEU A 103 18.37 0.28 -5.14
CA LEU A 103 17.57 0.93 -6.16
C LEU A 103 18.48 1.36 -7.32
N ASN A 104 18.44 0.61 -8.42
CA ASN A 104 19.30 0.82 -9.58
C ASN A 104 18.54 1.37 -10.81
N SER A 105 17.20 1.32 -10.77
CA SER A 105 16.33 1.65 -11.91
C SER A 105 15.08 2.35 -11.42
N THR A 106 14.46 3.14 -12.31
CA THR A 106 13.13 3.71 -12.09
C THR A 106 12.14 2.58 -11.82
N SER A 107 11.44 2.66 -10.69
CA SER A 107 10.49 1.60 -10.31
C SER A 107 9.17 2.14 -9.82
N LEU A 108 8.09 1.40 -10.07
CA LEU A 108 6.77 1.69 -9.53
C LEU A 108 6.24 0.48 -8.76
N VAL A 109 5.57 0.76 -7.65
CA VAL A 109 4.85 -0.26 -6.91
C VAL A 109 3.56 -0.57 -7.66
N SER A 110 3.41 -1.79 -8.16
CA SER A 110 2.15 -2.25 -8.73
C SER A 110 1.11 -2.44 -7.61
N GLU A 111 0.05 -1.65 -7.65
CA GLU A 111 -1.10 -1.79 -6.72
C GLU A 111 -2.12 -2.85 -7.17
N GLU A 112 -1.90 -3.43 -8.36
CA GLU A 112 -2.94 -4.18 -9.06
C GLU A 112 -3.28 -5.51 -8.38
N LEU A 113 -2.30 -6.15 -7.74
CA LEU A 113 -2.46 -7.49 -7.15
C LEU A 113 -3.54 -7.53 -6.07
N PHE A 114 -3.62 -6.53 -5.19
CA PHE A 114 -4.61 -6.49 -4.12
C PHE A 114 -6.02 -6.25 -4.64
N SER A 115 -6.14 -5.33 -5.61
CA SER A 115 -7.41 -5.04 -6.29
C SER A 115 -7.94 -6.28 -7.02
N PHE A 116 -7.06 -7.05 -7.68
CA PHE A 116 -7.45 -8.31 -8.32
C PHE A 116 -7.86 -9.39 -7.30
N ILE A 117 -7.17 -9.51 -6.16
CA ILE A 117 -7.55 -10.46 -5.10
C ILE A 117 -8.91 -10.10 -4.51
N LEU A 118 -9.13 -8.82 -4.20
CA LEU A 118 -10.40 -8.34 -3.64
C LEU A 118 -11.54 -8.51 -4.63
N LEU A 119 -11.36 -8.09 -5.89
CA LEU A 119 -12.36 -8.24 -6.94
C LEU A 119 -12.64 -9.73 -7.23
N GLY A 120 -11.59 -10.53 -7.29
CA GLY A 120 -11.66 -11.98 -7.52
C GLY A 120 -12.39 -12.70 -6.40
N PHE A 121 -12.16 -12.34 -5.13
CA PHE A 121 -12.92 -12.88 -4.01
C PHE A 121 -14.37 -12.37 -4.02
N ALA A 122 -14.56 -11.06 -4.28
CA ALA A 122 -15.87 -10.43 -4.27
C ALA A 122 -16.83 -11.07 -5.29
N LEU A 123 -16.39 -11.22 -6.53
CA LEU A 123 -17.19 -11.80 -7.61
C LEU A 123 -17.04 -13.32 -7.71
N GLY A 124 -15.83 -13.83 -7.50
CA GLY A 124 -15.51 -15.24 -7.70
C GLY A 124 -16.05 -16.15 -6.61
N ALA A 125 -16.01 -15.75 -5.34
CA ALA A 125 -16.52 -16.60 -4.25
C ALA A 125 -18.01 -16.98 -4.40
N PRO A 126 -18.96 -16.05 -4.66
CA PRO A 126 -20.37 -16.42 -4.84
C PRO A 126 -20.61 -17.27 -6.10
N ILE A 127 -19.91 -16.97 -7.20
CA ILE A 127 -19.97 -17.77 -8.44
C ILE A 127 -19.46 -19.19 -8.17
N PHE A 128 -18.30 -19.31 -7.52
CA PHE A 128 -17.69 -20.59 -7.16
C PHE A 128 -18.61 -21.41 -6.26
N LEU A 129 -19.16 -20.82 -5.19
CA LEU A 129 -20.08 -21.50 -4.29
C LEU A 129 -21.35 -21.98 -5.01
N THR A 130 -21.84 -21.21 -5.98
CA THR A 130 -22.99 -21.58 -6.81
C THR A 130 -22.70 -22.83 -7.65
N TYR A 131 -21.55 -22.87 -8.34
CA TYR A 131 -21.16 -24.04 -9.13
C TYR A 131 -20.81 -25.24 -8.24
N PHE A 132 -20.10 -25.01 -7.14
CA PHE A 132 -19.75 -26.05 -6.17
C PHE A 132 -21.00 -26.73 -5.61
N GLY A 133 -22.06 -25.98 -5.32
CA GLY A 133 -23.33 -26.52 -4.85
C GLY A 133 -24.07 -27.40 -5.85
N ARG A 134 -23.68 -27.36 -7.14
CA ARG A 134 -24.24 -28.20 -8.20
C ARG A 134 -23.49 -29.52 -8.38
N LEU A 135 -22.30 -29.66 -7.78
CA LEU A 135 -21.51 -30.90 -7.82
C LEU A 135 -22.07 -31.95 -6.86
N PRO A 136 -21.95 -33.25 -7.18
CA PRO A 136 -22.53 -34.34 -6.38
C PRO A 136 -21.97 -34.44 -4.96
N PHE A 137 -20.77 -33.91 -4.73
CA PHE A 137 -20.18 -33.78 -3.40
C PHE A 137 -20.62 -32.50 -2.68
N GLY A 138 -20.77 -31.40 -3.42
CA GLY A 138 -21.14 -30.10 -2.85
C GLY A 138 -22.54 -30.12 -2.27
N THR A 139 -23.51 -30.78 -2.93
CA THR A 139 -24.88 -30.91 -2.40
C THR A 139 -24.91 -31.52 -0.99
N ARG A 140 -24.13 -32.58 -0.74
CA ARG A 140 -24.01 -33.22 0.59
C ARG A 140 -23.48 -32.25 1.65
N ILE A 141 -22.50 -31.42 1.29
CA ILE A 141 -21.95 -30.40 2.20
C ILE A 141 -22.98 -29.31 2.46
N PHE A 142 -23.61 -28.78 1.41
CA PHE A 142 -24.60 -27.72 1.55
C PHE A 142 -25.81 -28.17 2.37
N ASP A 143 -26.24 -29.43 2.25
CA ASP A 143 -27.33 -29.96 3.08
C ASP A 143 -26.99 -29.98 4.57
N ARG A 144 -25.72 -30.14 4.92
CA ARG A 144 -25.24 -30.04 6.31
C ARG A 144 -25.07 -28.59 6.78
N LEU A 145 -24.66 -27.69 5.89
CA LEU A 145 -24.42 -26.28 6.22
C LEU A 145 -25.69 -25.43 6.24
N LYS A 146 -26.71 -25.83 5.46
CA LYS A 146 -28.01 -25.15 5.35
C LYS A 146 -28.61 -24.67 6.67
N PRO A 147 -28.79 -25.53 7.70
CA PRO A 147 -29.41 -25.12 8.96
C PRO A 147 -28.56 -24.15 9.78
N TYR A 148 -27.24 -24.10 9.57
CA TYR A 148 -26.34 -23.27 10.35
C TYR A 148 -25.98 -21.94 9.66
N LEU A 149 -25.87 -21.94 8.32
CA LEU A 149 -25.36 -20.81 7.55
C LEU A 149 -26.37 -20.19 6.58
N LEU A 150 -27.26 -20.97 5.97
CA LEU A 150 -28.12 -20.46 4.88
C LEU A 150 -29.49 -20.02 5.35
N TYR A 151 -30.12 -20.77 6.24
CA TYR A 151 -31.48 -20.47 6.72
C TYR A 151 -31.56 -19.47 7.88
N PRO A 152 -30.67 -19.48 8.89
CA PRO A 152 -30.79 -18.53 9.99
C PRO A 152 -30.41 -17.12 9.54
N ALA A 153 -31.16 -16.12 10.01
CA ALA A 153 -30.76 -14.71 9.90
C ALA A 153 -29.66 -14.40 10.92
N THR A 154 -28.80 -13.43 10.61
CA THR A 154 -27.82 -12.93 11.59
C THR A 154 -28.53 -12.30 12.79
N ILE A 155 -29.70 -11.69 12.57
CA ILE A 155 -30.54 -11.10 13.61
C ILE A 155 -31.91 -11.79 13.62
N LYS A 156 -32.09 -12.75 14.53
CA LYS A 156 -33.37 -13.44 14.85
C LYS A 156 -34.22 -13.76 13.60
N ASP A 157 -35.40 -13.14 13.47
CA ASP A 157 -36.38 -13.39 12.40
C ASP A 157 -36.39 -12.24 11.38
N TYR A 158 -35.39 -11.36 11.40
CA TYR A 158 -35.34 -10.17 10.55
C TYR A 158 -34.90 -10.48 9.10
N ASN A 159 -34.71 -11.75 8.69
CA ASN A 159 -34.55 -12.08 7.27
C ASN A 159 -35.89 -12.04 6.50
N VAL A 160 -37.00 -12.27 7.21
CA VAL A 160 -38.37 -12.25 6.67
C VAL A 160 -39.17 -11.04 7.14
N ARG A 161 -38.61 -10.25 8.08
CA ARG A 161 -39.20 -9.01 8.59
C ARG A 161 -38.19 -7.89 8.43
N PRO A 162 -38.61 -6.70 7.95
CA PRO A 162 -37.70 -5.57 7.86
C PRO A 162 -37.21 -5.16 9.25
N LEU A 163 -35.96 -4.74 9.33
CA LEU A 163 -35.38 -4.13 10.52
C LEU A 163 -36.14 -2.87 10.93
N PRO A 164 -36.08 -2.48 12.21
CA PRO A 164 -36.62 -1.20 12.66
C PRO A 164 -36.10 -0.06 11.77
N TRP A 165 -36.93 0.97 11.55
CA TRP A 165 -36.62 2.10 10.66
C TRP A 165 -36.53 1.75 9.17
N LEU A 166 -37.11 0.61 8.74
CA LEU A 166 -37.15 0.20 7.32
C LEU A 166 -35.75 0.03 6.69
N LEU A 167 -34.74 -0.35 7.49
CA LEU A 167 -33.37 -0.60 7.02
C LEU A 167 -33.20 -1.83 6.09
N GLY A 168 -34.31 -2.46 5.71
CA GLY A 168 -34.34 -3.69 4.91
C GLY A 168 -34.31 -4.96 5.75
N ASN A 169 -34.17 -6.11 5.10
CA ASN A 169 -34.09 -7.41 5.77
C ASN A 169 -32.65 -7.70 6.20
N SER A 170 -32.50 -8.31 7.38
CA SER A 170 -31.22 -8.80 7.89
C SER A 170 -30.66 -9.90 6.98
N PRO A 171 -29.35 -9.87 6.68
CA PRO A 171 -28.70 -10.92 5.92
C PRO A 171 -28.76 -12.27 6.65
N THR A 172 -28.57 -13.35 5.90
CA THR A 172 -28.36 -14.68 6.48
C THR A 172 -26.99 -14.77 7.15
N VAL A 173 -26.81 -15.72 8.07
CA VAL A 173 -25.52 -15.92 8.75
C VAL A 173 -24.37 -16.09 7.75
N GLY A 174 -24.57 -16.87 6.67
CA GLY A 174 -23.59 -17.07 5.62
C GLY A 174 -23.27 -15.81 4.81
N GLN A 175 -24.27 -14.98 4.52
CA GLN A 175 -24.05 -13.66 3.87
C GLN A 175 -23.27 -12.73 4.79
N SER A 176 -23.59 -12.68 6.08
CA SER A 176 -22.86 -11.86 7.04
C SER A 176 -21.42 -12.35 7.24
N LEU A 177 -21.20 -13.67 7.27
CA LEU A 177 -19.87 -14.26 7.34
C LEU A 177 -19.01 -13.87 6.14
N TYR A 178 -19.58 -13.91 4.93
CA TYR A 178 -18.90 -13.48 3.72
C TYR A 178 -18.48 -12.01 3.78
N VAL A 179 -19.37 -11.12 4.24
CA VAL A 179 -19.07 -9.69 4.41
C VAL A 179 -17.96 -9.48 5.44
N ILE A 180 -18.00 -10.21 6.57
CA ILE A 180 -16.96 -10.16 7.60
C ILE A 180 -15.61 -10.63 7.06
N ILE A 181 -15.58 -11.74 6.32
CA ILE A 181 -14.34 -12.26 5.71
C ILE A 181 -13.78 -11.23 4.73
N PHE A 182 -14.62 -10.65 3.88
CA PHE A 182 -14.19 -9.61 2.94
C PHE A 182 -13.63 -8.39 3.66
N PHE A 183 -14.27 -7.93 4.74
CA PHE A 183 -13.80 -6.81 5.56
C PHE A 183 -12.44 -7.11 6.22
N VAL A 184 -12.29 -8.27 6.84
CA VAL A 184 -11.01 -8.71 7.43
C VAL A 184 -9.92 -8.80 6.37
N LEU A 185 -10.25 -9.34 5.19
CA LEU A 185 -9.31 -9.45 4.08
C LEU A 185 -8.88 -8.06 3.59
N ASN A 186 -9.79 -7.08 3.50
CA ASN A 186 -9.42 -5.68 3.22
C ASN A 186 -8.45 -5.13 4.27
N ILE A 187 -8.74 -5.31 5.57
CA ILE A 187 -7.85 -4.86 6.65
C ILE A 187 -6.47 -5.51 6.51
N VAL A 188 -6.41 -6.83 6.37
CA VAL A 188 -5.14 -7.57 6.28
C VAL A 188 -4.33 -7.11 5.06
N LEU A 189 -4.96 -6.97 3.89
CA LEU A 189 -4.27 -6.53 2.67
C LEU A 189 -3.77 -5.08 2.79
N ILE A 190 -4.51 -4.19 3.46
CA ILE A 190 -4.03 -2.83 3.76
C ILE A 190 -2.84 -2.87 4.72
N CYS A 191 -2.91 -3.68 5.78
CA CYS A 191 -1.83 -3.80 6.76
C CYS A 191 -0.53 -4.34 6.17
N ILE A 192 -0.60 -5.32 5.25
CA ILE A 192 0.58 -5.86 4.55
C ILE A 192 1.34 -4.77 3.78
N LYS A 193 0.67 -3.68 3.38
CA LYS A 193 1.29 -2.59 2.61
C LYS A 193 2.16 -1.66 3.46
N TYR A 194 2.00 -1.63 4.79
CA TYR A 194 2.74 -0.72 5.66
C TYR A 194 4.03 -1.37 6.16
N ASP A 195 5.10 -1.23 5.37
CA ASP A 195 6.46 -1.44 5.85
C ASP A 195 7.02 -0.09 6.30
N THR A 196 7.30 0.07 7.59
CA THR A 196 8.03 1.23 8.09
C THR A 196 9.52 1.02 7.81
N VAL A 197 10.09 1.86 6.95
CA VAL A 197 11.52 1.80 6.64
C VAL A 197 12.22 2.75 7.59
N GLN A 198 13.11 2.22 8.44
CA GLN A 198 13.98 3.02 9.29
C GLN A 198 15.42 3.02 8.77
N PRO A 199 16.12 4.16 8.83
CA PRO A 199 15.61 5.49 9.19
C PRO A 199 14.72 6.04 8.06
N HIS A 200 13.53 6.46 8.42
CA HIS A 200 12.55 7.04 7.51
C HIS A 200 13.06 8.36 6.94
N ALA A 201 12.45 8.80 5.83
CA ALA A 201 13.00 9.88 5.03
C ALA A 201 13.07 11.24 5.72
N TRP A 202 12.48 11.40 6.91
CA TRP A 202 12.16 12.69 7.54
C TRP A 202 12.79 12.91 8.93
N GLY A 203 13.70 12.05 9.40
CA GLY A 203 14.32 12.14 10.74
C GLY A 203 13.56 11.65 12.01
N PHE A 204 12.22 11.75 12.10
CA PHE A 204 11.32 10.97 13.00
C PHE A 204 11.70 9.52 13.41
N SER A 205 12.06 9.35 14.66
CA SER A 205 12.00 8.06 15.32
C SER A 205 10.59 7.42 15.24
N PRO A 206 10.44 6.09 15.36
CA PRO A 206 9.13 5.43 15.40
C PRO A 206 8.19 6.00 16.47
N TYR A 207 8.75 6.59 17.54
CA TYR A 207 7.96 7.25 18.57
C TYR A 207 7.34 8.56 18.06
N GLU A 208 8.10 9.36 17.30
CA GLU A 208 7.65 10.63 16.72
C GLU A 208 6.61 10.39 15.61
N GLU A 209 6.73 9.28 14.85
CA GLU A 209 5.72 8.86 13.86
C GLU A 209 4.35 8.55 14.49
N ILE A 210 4.34 7.91 15.66
CA ILE A 210 3.09 7.52 16.35
C ILE A 210 2.50 8.69 17.13
N THR A 211 3.34 9.55 17.71
CA THR A 211 2.89 10.63 18.59
C THR A 211 2.69 11.96 17.88
N GLY A 212 3.17 12.11 16.64
CA GLY A 212 3.08 13.33 15.85
C GLY A 212 3.77 14.53 16.51
N LYS A 213 4.74 14.26 17.39
CA LYS A 213 5.48 15.23 18.20
C LYS A 213 6.96 14.96 18.08
#